data_AF-A0A2M8P9K6-F1
#
_entry.id   AF-A0A2M8P9K6-F1
#
_cell.length_a   1.000
_cell.length_b   1.000
_cell.length_c   1.000
_cell.angle_alpha   90.00
_cell.angle_beta   90.00
_cell.angle_gamma   90.00
#
_symmetry.space_group_name_H-M   'P 1'
#
loop_
_entity.id
_entity.type
_entity.pdbx_description
1 polymer ?
#
loop_
_entity_poly.entity_id
_entity_poly.type
_entity_poly.pdbx_seq_one_letter_code
_entity_poly.pdbx_strand_id
1 'polypeptide(L)'
;GHIYSLWLSDHADSLCFPALCLLISGGHTELVLVRGHGDYALLGSTLDDAVGEAFDKVARVLGLGYPGGPAIERAAREGDPSAYAFARADLGEERPYAFSFSGIKTAVMRTVQPQPAYGKRARGEESLRAGNLRPDVKIADAAASFQAAA
;
A
#
# COMPACT_ATOMS: atom_id res chain seq x y z
N GLY A 1 -13.20 -17.62 -4.68
CA GLY A 1 -12.93 -17.80 -3.24
C GLY A 1 -13.22 -16.54 -2.47
N HIS A 2 -12.33 -15.54 -2.57
CA HIS A 2 -12.35 -14.31 -1.74
C HIS A 2 -13.65 -13.49 -1.75
N ILE A 3 -14.37 -13.41 -2.87
CA ILE A 3 -15.66 -12.66 -2.92
C ILE A 3 -16.76 -13.42 -2.17
N TYR A 4 -16.88 -14.74 -2.40
CA TYR A 4 -17.95 -15.54 -1.80
C TYR A 4 -17.81 -15.77 -0.30
N SER A 5 -16.62 -15.60 0.28
CA SER A 5 -16.47 -15.68 1.74
C SER A 5 -17.29 -14.62 2.48
N LEU A 6 -17.67 -13.52 1.81
CA LEU A 6 -18.56 -12.51 2.40
C LEU A 6 -19.96 -13.09 2.72
N TRP A 7 -20.44 -14.05 1.92
CA TRP A 7 -21.71 -14.75 2.16
C TRP A 7 -21.64 -15.83 3.24
N LEU A 8 -20.45 -16.09 3.78
CA LEU A 8 -20.25 -16.96 4.94
C LEU A 8 -20.10 -16.17 6.24
N SER A 9 -20.17 -14.83 6.18
CA SER A 9 -20.05 -13.96 7.35
C SER A 9 -21.40 -13.70 7.99
N ASP A 10 -21.39 -13.22 9.25
CA ASP A 10 -22.60 -12.78 9.97
C ASP A 10 -23.35 -11.62 9.28
N HIS A 11 -22.74 -11.02 8.26
CA HIS A 11 -23.30 -9.91 7.49
C HIS A 11 -23.86 -10.36 6.13
N ALA A 12 -23.93 -11.66 5.85
CA ALA A 12 -24.38 -12.18 4.55
C ALA A 12 -25.74 -11.62 4.12
N ASP A 13 -26.69 -11.49 5.05
CA ASP A 13 -28.04 -10.98 4.78
C ASP A 13 -28.07 -9.50 4.36
N SER A 14 -27.01 -8.74 4.65
CA SER A 14 -26.88 -7.33 4.26
C SER A 14 -26.26 -7.15 2.87
N LEU A 15 -25.75 -8.22 2.25
CA LEU A 15 -25.12 -8.16 0.94
C LEU A 15 -26.18 -8.20 -0.16
N CYS A 16 -26.42 -7.05 -0.77
CA CYS A 16 -27.30 -6.91 -1.93
C CYS A 16 -26.48 -6.62 -3.19
N PHE A 17 -26.99 -7.09 -4.33
CA PHE A 17 -26.42 -6.75 -5.63
C PHE A 17 -27.08 -5.48 -6.21
N PRO A 18 -26.36 -4.69 -7.03
CA PRO A 18 -24.93 -4.82 -7.30
C PRO A 18 -24.08 -4.42 -6.07
N ALA A 19 -22.96 -5.10 -5.86
CA ALA A 19 -22.01 -4.82 -4.80
C ALA A 19 -20.64 -4.43 -5.38
N LEU A 20 -19.94 -3.53 -4.71
CA LEU A 20 -18.56 -3.20 -5.04
C LEU A 20 -17.61 -3.91 -4.06
N CYS A 21 -16.70 -4.71 -4.59
CA CYS A 21 -15.74 -5.48 -3.81
C CYS A 21 -14.32 -4.96 -4.04
N LEU A 22 -13.67 -4.52 -2.97
CA LEU A 22 -12.26 -4.17 -2.96
C LEU A 22 -11.46 -5.35 -2.40
N LEU A 23 -10.72 -6.04 -3.27
CA LEU A 23 -9.90 -7.18 -2.92
C LEU A 23 -8.48 -6.70 -2.62
N ILE A 24 -8.10 -6.72 -1.34
CA ILE A 24 -6.76 -6.35 -0.89
C ILE A 24 -6.11 -7.57 -0.21
N SER A 25 -4.93 -7.95 -0.71
CA SER A 25 -4.08 -8.98 -0.10
C SER A 25 -2.61 -8.64 -0.34
N GLY A 26 -1.70 -9.54 0.08
CA GLY A 26 -0.27 -9.41 -0.21
C GLY A 26 0.06 -9.34 -1.70
N GLY A 27 -0.76 -9.96 -2.56
CA GLY A 27 -0.51 -10.03 -4.02
C GLY A 27 -1.65 -9.53 -4.91
N HIS A 28 -2.73 -9.01 -4.33
CA HIS A 28 -3.88 -8.50 -5.09
C HIS A 28 -4.30 -7.13 -4.58
N THR A 29 -4.63 -6.25 -5.50
CA THR A 29 -5.32 -4.99 -5.23
C THR A 29 -6.23 -4.74 -6.42
N GLU A 30 -7.50 -5.10 -6.27
CA GLU A 30 -8.49 -5.13 -7.35
C GLU A 30 -9.82 -4.54 -6.87
N LEU A 31 -10.48 -3.81 -7.77
CA LEU A 31 -11.82 -3.28 -7.58
C LEU A 31 -12.77 -4.00 -8.54
N VAL A 32 -13.72 -4.75 -7.99
CA VAL A 32 -14.62 -5.61 -8.76
C VAL A 32 -16.07 -5.21 -8.49
N LEU A 33 -16.82 -4.95 -9.57
CA LEU A 33 -18.28 -4.82 -9.53
C LEU A 33 -18.90 -6.22 -9.60
N VAL A 34 -19.60 -6.61 -8.55
CA VAL A 34 -20.38 -7.85 -8.47
C VAL A 34 -21.82 -7.54 -8.79
N ARG A 35 -22.29 -7.89 -9.99
CA ARG A 35 -23.67 -7.59 -10.43
C ARG A 35 -24.67 -8.65 -9.99
N GLY A 36 -24.17 -9.85 -9.69
CA GLY A 36 -24.93 -11.00 -9.25
C GLY A 36 -24.02 -12.17 -8.96
N HIS A 37 -24.58 -13.29 -8.54
CA HIS A 37 -23.82 -14.52 -8.33
C HIS A 37 -23.15 -14.96 -9.63
N GLY A 38 -21.81 -14.99 -9.64
CA GLY A 38 -21.04 -15.40 -10.81
C GLY A 38 -20.89 -14.33 -11.90
N ASP A 39 -21.52 -13.15 -11.75
CA ASP A 39 -21.42 -12.02 -12.69
C ASP A 39 -20.53 -10.92 -12.09
N TYR A 40 -19.30 -10.83 -12.62
CA TYR A 40 -18.26 -9.93 -12.13
C TYR A 40 -17.71 -9.07 -13.27
N ALA A 41 -17.47 -7.80 -12.98
CA ALA A 41 -16.71 -6.91 -13.83
C ALA A 41 -15.54 -6.31 -13.05
N LEU A 42 -14.31 -6.60 -13.47
CA LEU A 42 -13.12 -5.91 -12.97
C LEU A 42 -13.18 -4.45 -13.43
N LEU A 43 -13.31 -3.53 -12.47
CA LEU A 43 -13.29 -2.09 -12.74
C LEU A 43 -11.86 -1.56 -12.81
N GLY A 44 -10.98 -2.08 -11.95
CA GLY A 44 -9.57 -1.68 -11.93
C GLY A 44 -8.71 -2.57 -11.05
N SER A 45 -7.40 -2.49 -11.25
CA SER A 45 -6.40 -3.22 -10.48
C SER A 45 -5.17 -2.34 -10.26
N THR A 46 -4.27 -2.76 -9.38
CA THR A 46 -2.93 -2.18 -9.34
C THR A 46 -2.23 -2.34 -10.69
N LEU A 47 -1.48 -1.31 -11.08
CA LEU A 47 -0.60 -1.32 -12.27
C LEU A 47 0.80 -1.85 -11.95
N ASP A 48 1.14 -1.96 -10.66
CA ASP A 48 2.46 -2.37 -10.19
C ASP A 48 2.38 -3.32 -8.98
N ASP A 49 2.89 -2.91 -7.82
CA ASP A 49 2.88 -3.70 -6.59
C ASP A 49 1.45 -3.75 -6.03
N ALA A 50 1.06 -4.85 -5.39
CA ALA A 50 -0.12 -4.83 -4.53
C ALA A 50 0.13 -3.97 -3.29
N VAL A 51 -0.92 -3.42 -2.68
CA VAL A 51 -0.79 -2.60 -1.47
C VAL A 51 -0.13 -3.39 -0.33
N GLY A 52 -0.45 -4.68 -0.16
CA GLY A 52 0.19 -5.52 0.85
C GLY A 52 1.70 -5.65 0.64
N GLU A 53 2.14 -5.83 -0.61
CA GLU A 53 3.56 -5.86 -0.96
C GLU A 53 4.25 -4.50 -0.72
N ALA A 54 3.56 -3.39 -0.99
CA ALA A 54 4.07 -2.05 -0.68
C ALA A 54 4.27 -1.87 0.84
N PHE A 55 3.31 -2.31 1.65
CA PHE A 55 3.45 -2.32 3.12
C PHE A 55 4.61 -3.19 3.58
N ASP A 56 4.79 -4.39 3.03
CA ASP A 56 5.91 -5.27 3.37
C ASP A 56 7.27 -4.66 2.99
N LYS A 57 7.36 -4.00 1.83
CA LYS A 57 8.58 -3.32 1.40
C LYS A 57 8.89 -2.10 2.28
N VAL A 58 7.89 -1.28 2.62
CA VAL A 58 8.08 -0.11 3.50
C VAL A 58 8.43 -0.53 4.92
N ALA A 59 7.75 -1.54 5.48
CA ALA A 59 8.06 -2.07 6.82
C ALA A 59 9.52 -2.55 6.89
N ARG A 60 10.00 -3.23 5.84
CA ARG A 60 11.41 -3.64 5.73
C ARG A 60 12.37 -2.46 5.70
N VAL A 61 12.07 -1.41 4.92
CA VAL A 61 12.88 -0.18 4.87
C VAL A 61 12.99 0.45 6.26
N LEU A 62 11.86 0.56 6.96
CA LEU A 62 11.77 1.12 8.31
C LEU A 62 12.32 0.20 9.42
N GLY A 63 12.75 -1.03 9.09
CA GLY A 63 13.27 -1.99 10.07
C GLY A 63 12.20 -2.64 10.96
N LEU A 64 10.93 -2.61 10.56
CA LEU A 64 9.79 -3.09 11.34
C LEU A 64 9.48 -4.59 11.18
N GLY A 65 10.09 -5.26 10.18
CA GLY A 65 9.92 -6.69 9.92
C GLY A 65 8.66 -7.04 9.10
N TYR A 66 8.23 -8.31 9.18
CA TYR A 66 7.07 -8.87 8.47
C TYR A 66 6.11 -9.54 9.48
N PRO A 67 4.78 -9.52 9.27
CA PRO A 67 4.04 -8.89 8.16
C PRO A 67 3.98 -7.37 8.27
N GLY A 68 4.18 -6.68 7.14
CA GLY A 68 4.36 -5.24 7.07
C GLY A 68 3.10 -4.44 7.43
N GLY A 69 1.92 -4.93 7.05
CA GLY A 69 0.63 -4.31 7.38
C GLY A 69 0.48 -4.03 8.89
N PRO A 70 0.39 -5.08 9.73
CA PRO A 70 0.28 -4.92 11.18
C PRO A 70 1.48 -4.20 11.82
N ALA A 71 2.68 -4.33 11.25
CA ALA A 71 3.87 -3.68 11.77
C ALA A 71 3.85 -2.15 11.57
N ILE A 72 3.44 -1.70 10.38
CA ILE A 72 3.24 -0.29 10.06
C ILE A 72 2.08 0.26 10.88
N GLU A 73 0.94 -0.44 10.96
CA GLU A 73 -0.21 0.02 11.73
C GLU A 73 0.15 0.27 13.21
N ARG A 74 0.90 -0.64 13.83
CA ARG A 74 1.37 -0.46 15.21
C ARG A 74 2.31 0.73 15.35
N ALA A 75 3.26 0.88 14.44
CA ALA A 75 4.21 1.99 14.48
C ALA A 75 3.54 3.35 14.23
N ALA A 76 2.52 3.39 13.36
CA ALA A 76 1.81 4.60 12.99
C ALA A 76 0.95 5.19 14.11
N ARG A 77 0.53 4.40 15.11
CA ARG A 77 -0.39 4.84 16.19
C ARG A 77 0.12 6.05 16.97
N GLU A 78 1.43 6.21 17.09
CA GLU A 78 2.08 7.28 17.84
C GLU A 78 2.71 8.34 16.92
N GLY A 79 2.52 8.22 15.61
CA GLY A 79 3.12 9.10 14.60
C GLY A 79 2.21 10.22 14.15
N ASP A 80 2.81 11.30 13.64
CA ASP A 80 2.11 12.36 12.94
C ASP A 80 1.93 11.98 11.45
N PRO A 81 0.70 11.76 10.95
CA PRO A 81 0.44 11.42 9.55
C PRO A 81 0.75 12.57 8.58
N SER A 82 1.01 13.78 9.07
CA SER A 82 1.36 14.96 8.27
C SER A 82 2.86 15.26 8.24
N ALA A 83 3.68 14.50 8.96
CA ALA A 83 5.12 14.73 9.05
C ALA A 83 5.84 14.63 7.70
N TYR A 84 5.35 13.79 6.80
CA TYR A 84 5.84 13.66 5.43
C TYR A 84 4.70 13.72 4.41
N ALA A 85 4.81 14.62 3.44
CA ALA A 85 3.86 14.73 2.35
C ALA A 85 4.18 13.69 1.24
N PHE A 86 3.58 12.51 1.34
CA PHE A 86 3.63 11.51 0.26
C PHE A 86 2.44 11.71 -0.68
N ALA A 87 2.73 11.81 -1.98
CA ALA A 87 1.70 11.93 -3.00
C ALA A 87 0.99 10.58 -3.23
N ARG A 88 -0.34 10.62 -3.31
CA ARG A 88 -1.14 9.51 -3.84
C ARG A 88 -0.91 9.41 -5.35
N ALA A 89 -0.95 8.21 -5.89
CA ALA A 89 -0.85 8.03 -7.33
C ALA A 89 -2.07 8.67 -8.02
N ASP A 90 -1.81 9.63 -8.90
CA ASP A 90 -2.80 10.17 -9.84
C ASP A 90 -2.55 9.49 -11.19
N LEU A 91 -3.51 8.66 -11.62
CA LEU A 91 -3.44 7.87 -12.85
C LEU A 91 -4.28 8.48 -13.98
N GLY A 92 -4.80 9.69 -13.77
CA GLY A 92 -5.61 10.42 -14.74
C GLY A 92 -6.97 9.78 -15.03
N GLU A 93 -7.73 10.46 -15.89
CA GLU A 93 -9.12 10.09 -16.20
C GLU A 93 -9.23 8.82 -17.08
N GLU A 94 -8.15 8.42 -17.76
CA GLU A 94 -8.14 7.21 -18.60
C GLU A 94 -8.15 5.91 -17.77
N ARG A 95 -7.70 5.97 -16.51
CA ARG A 95 -7.62 4.81 -15.60
C ARG A 95 -8.15 5.16 -14.19
N PRO A 96 -9.43 5.56 -14.08
CA PRO A 96 -9.97 6.17 -12.86
C PRO A 96 -10.09 5.21 -11.67
N TYR A 97 -10.00 3.89 -11.92
CA TYR A 97 -10.11 2.83 -10.91
C TYR A 97 -8.81 2.04 -10.72
N ALA A 98 -7.74 2.43 -11.41
CA ALA A 98 -6.45 1.77 -11.25
C ALA A 98 -5.77 2.22 -9.97
N PHE A 99 -4.86 1.39 -9.46
CA PHE A 99 -4.02 1.69 -8.30
C PHE A 99 -2.54 1.67 -8.69
N SER A 100 -1.68 2.34 -7.93
CA SER A 100 -0.22 2.24 -8.06
C SER A 100 0.44 2.59 -6.73
N PHE A 101 1.36 1.74 -6.28
CA PHE A 101 2.03 1.87 -4.99
C PHE A 101 3.56 1.94 -5.12
N SER A 102 4.11 1.71 -6.31
CA SER A 102 5.56 1.79 -6.54
C SER A 102 6.13 3.20 -6.29
N GLY A 103 5.37 4.24 -6.63
CA GLY A 103 5.73 5.64 -6.44
C GLY A 103 5.90 6.01 -4.96
N ILE A 104 4.88 5.71 -4.15
CA ILE A 104 4.90 6.00 -2.70
C ILE A 104 5.98 5.20 -1.96
N LYS A 105 6.17 3.92 -2.30
CA LYS A 105 7.29 3.11 -1.78
C LYS A 105 8.65 3.80 -2.01
N THR A 106 8.85 4.26 -3.25
CA THR A 106 10.09 4.95 -3.64
C THR A 106 10.24 6.28 -2.92
N ALA A 107 9.15 7.02 -2.74
CA ALA A 107 9.14 8.27 -2.01
C ALA A 107 9.53 8.05 -0.54
N VAL A 108 8.94 7.06 0.15
CA VAL A 108 9.29 6.71 1.53
C VAL A 108 10.77 6.38 1.64
N MET A 109 11.28 5.48 0.80
CA MET A 109 12.70 5.10 0.80
C MET A 109 13.63 6.32 0.67
N ARG A 110 13.36 7.20 -0.31
CA ARG A 110 14.17 8.41 -0.53
C ARG A 110 14.09 9.40 0.63
N THR A 111 12.94 9.46 1.29
CA THR A 111 12.73 10.31 2.46
C THR A 111 13.47 9.78 3.67
N VAL A 112 13.45 8.48 3.92
CA VAL A 112 13.96 7.93 5.19
C VAL A 112 15.40 7.44 5.15
N GLN A 113 15.97 7.21 3.96
CA GLN A 113 17.35 6.73 3.83
C GLN A 113 18.33 7.85 3.48
N PRO A 114 19.62 7.71 3.84
CA PRO A 114 20.68 8.59 3.36
C PRO A 114 20.76 8.57 1.83
N GLN A 115 20.85 9.74 1.20
CA GLN A 115 21.06 9.79 -0.25
C GLN A 115 22.44 9.22 -0.59
N PRO A 116 22.56 8.41 -1.67
CA PRO A 116 23.87 7.99 -2.15
C PRO A 116 24.69 9.20 -2.59
N ALA A 117 26.00 9.14 -2.38
CA ALA A 117 26.93 10.18 -2.82
C ALA A 117 26.74 10.49 -4.32
N TYR A 118 26.88 11.77 -4.68
CA TYR A 118 26.69 12.28 -6.04
C TYR A 118 27.43 11.40 -7.07
N GLY A 119 26.69 10.90 -8.07
CA GLY A 119 27.22 10.02 -9.13
C GLY A 119 26.90 8.52 -8.98
N LYS A 120 26.48 8.04 -7.81
CA LYS A 120 25.95 6.66 -7.65
C LYS A 120 24.42 6.68 -7.66
N ARG A 121 23.81 6.60 -8.84
CA ARG A 121 22.38 6.25 -8.93
C ARG A 121 22.25 4.76 -8.63
N ALA A 122 21.76 4.43 -7.44
CA ALA A 122 21.25 3.09 -7.22
C ALA A 122 20.03 2.90 -8.14
N ARG A 123 20.12 1.94 -9.07
CA ARG A 123 19.04 1.62 -10.02
C ARG A 123 18.16 0.55 -9.36
N GLY A 124 16.85 0.83 -9.27
CA GLY A 124 15.85 -0.18 -8.93
C GLY A 124 15.76 -0.56 -7.45
N GLU A 125 15.12 -1.70 -7.20
CA GLU A 125 14.74 -2.21 -5.88
C GLU A 125 15.93 -2.65 -5.00
N GLU A 126 17.13 -2.80 -5.57
CA GLU A 126 18.39 -3.12 -4.85
C GLU A 126 18.82 -2.03 -3.85
N SER A 127 18.21 -0.84 -3.93
CA SER A 127 18.49 0.29 -3.04
C SER A 127 17.83 0.14 -1.65
N LEU A 128 16.87 -0.76 -1.48
CA LEU A 128 16.07 -0.95 -0.26
C LEU A 128 16.89 -1.61 0.86
N ARG A 129 17.81 -0.85 1.48
CA ARG A 129 18.58 -1.31 2.64
C ARG A 129 17.74 -1.27 3.91
N ALA A 130 17.38 -2.44 4.44
CA ALA A 130 16.63 -2.54 5.68
C ALA A 130 17.34 -1.81 6.83
N GLY A 131 16.62 -0.93 7.54
CA GLY A 131 17.09 -0.29 8.78
C GLY A 131 18.19 0.76 8.62
N ASN A 132 18.64 1.09 7.40
CA ASN A 132 19.62 2.16 7.18
C ASN A 132 18.92 3.52 7.03
N LEU A 133 18.37 4.00 8.14
CA LEU A 133 17.62 5.27 8.19
C LEU A 133 18.54 6.46 8.44
N ARG A 134 18.12 7.66 8.01
CA ARG A 134 18.77 8.90 8.45
C ARG A 134 18.55 9.08 9.97
N PRO A 135 19.48 9.74 10.69
CA PRO A 135 19.39 9.90 12.14
C PRO A 135 18.16 10.69 12.63
N ASP A 136 17.60 11.55 11.78
CA ASP A 136 16.46 12.42 12.09
C ASP A 136 15.09 11.75 11.91
N VAL A 137 15.05 10.54 11.34
CA VAL A 137 13.80 9.87 10.99
C VAL A 137 13.14 9.28 12.24
N LYS A 138 11.92 9.73 12.51
CA LYS A 138 11.00 9.06 13.44
C LYS A 138 10.22 8.00 12.67
N ILE A 139 10.40 6.74 13.05
CA ILE A 139 9.74 5.61 12.38
C ILE A 139 8.21 5.74 12.46
N ALA A 140 7.68 6.19 13.61
CA ALA A 140 6.25 6.37 13.80
C ALA A 140 5.66 7.38 12.80
N ASP A 141 6.31 8.53 12.62
CA ASP A 141 5.89 9.58 11.68
C ASP A 141 5.96 9.09 10.21
N ALA A 142 7.04 8.39 9.86
CA ALA A 142 7.19 7.80 8.53
C ALA A 142 6.11 6.74 8.24
N ALA A 143 5.81 5.88 9.23
CA ALA A 143 4.77 4.87 9.14
C ALA A 143 3.36 5.50 9.03
N ALA A 144 3.06 6.49 9.86
CA ALA A 144 1.78 7.21 9.85
C ALA A 144 1.55 7.96 8.53
N SER A 145 2.56 8.68 8.06
CA SER A 145 2.50 9.41 6.79
C SER A 145 2.34 8.47 5.60
N PHE A 146 3.02 7.31 5.61
CA PHE A 146 2.85 6.29 4.57
C PHE A 146 1.45 5.68 4.59
N GLN A 147 0.96 5.25 5.76
CA GLN A 147 -0.34 4.61 5.91
C GLN A 147 -1.50 5.57 5.53
N ALA A 148 -1.36 6.87 5.79
CA ALA A 148 -2.37 7.86 5.41
C ALA A 148 -2.43 8.10 3.89
N ALA A 149 -1.33 7.90 3.18
CA ALA A 149 -1.21 8.16 1.75
C ALA A 149 -1.43 6.91 0.86
N ALA A 150 -1.12 5.71 1.36
CA ALA A 150 -1.40 4.45 0.68
C ALA A 150 -2.91 4.14 0.62
#